data_AF-A0A1E7YQ37-F1
#
_entry.id   AF-A0A1E7YQ37-F1
#
_cell.length_a   1.000
_cell.length_b   1.000
_cell.length_c   1.000
_cell.angle_alpha   90.00
_cell.angle_beta   90.00
_cell.angle_gamma   90.00
#
_symmetry.space_group_name_H-M   'P 1'
#
loop_
_entity.id
_entity.type
_entity.pdbx_description
1 polymer ?
#
loop_
_entity_poly.entity_id
_entity_poly.type
_entity_poly.pdbx_seq_one_letter_code
_entity_poly.pdbx_strand_id
1 'polypeptide(L)'
;MTDRTPVGEVRPSQLLWTYGPGALIDLPNLSVVTLGIDQWEKDRCQPIQEPRLLAAVRRVLGPQVENLRVPPFQKSELVDPWSAEANIGVPVRPFPRWMRCVKCGLLSAFDTGLFEIKEYRFRPERTRFIHKSCRGSKGDQPAKDADAVPARFLLACRNGHLDDFPWHYFVHGGNSDCKGTLRFFESGASLQTENLWVKCDACGASRSMAQAFGKAGKENLPSCRGRHPHLDHFDDDCDEEARAILLGSTNGWFPITLSALAIPQANDPLGQLIQDGWEFFDDLDSEAAVAVTVKTLKKTGALPGIDKYSASAIWAAIEAHRQGGRQDTVGQADVKGPEWDVLTAINPPTDYPHFMSKKVDTPAGFERYICKVLLLERLREVNALLGFTRVEAPEESSDPDERPRMAALARRKPDWVLANQVHGEGIFIQFDEEALRAWEALAGVQQVDRMLMAGHRGWRNSRHLDPNEGYPGIRYAMLHTLSHLLIRELALECGYNAASIRERIYADVEIQHAGILVYTAAADSDGTLGGLVDMGEPENLGRLLREALNRAKVCSSDPLCSEHDPSKDRSLHVTACHACSLVAETSCERGNRYLDRSLLVPTLERGSAAFFTEL
;
A
#
# COMPACT_ATOMS: atom_id res chain seq x y z
N MET A 1 -8.38 31.60 -15.77
CA MET A 1 -7.66 30.51 -16.45
C MET A 1 -6.44 30.20 -15.60
N THR A 2 -6.54 29.20 -14.73
CA THR A 2 -5.37 28.67 -14.02
C THR A 2 -4.56 27.89 -15.03
N ASP A 3 -3.38 28.39 -15.40
CA ASP A 3 -2.47 27.72 -16.33
C ASP A 3 -2.07 26.37 -15.72
N ARG A 4 -2.52 25.27 -16.32
CA ARG A 4 -2.16 23.92 -15.90
C ARG A 4 -1.01 23.46 -16.79
N THR A 5 0.07 23.05 -16.14
CA THR A 5 1.29 22.59 -16.81
C THR A 5 1.59 21.16 -16.37
N PRO A 6 1.58 20.19 -17.29
CA PRO A 6 2.06 18.85 -16.99
C PRO A 6 3.52 18.88 -16.55
N VAL A 7 3.86 18.13 -15.51
CA VAL A 7 5.22 18.10 -14.92
C VAL A 7 5.86 16.70 -14.90
N GLY A 8 5.09 15.66 -15.18
CA GLY A 8 5.56 14.28 -15.19
C GLY A 8 4.42 13.29 -15.31
N GLU A 9 4.77 12.00 -15.22
CA GLU A 9 3.86 10.88 -15.38
C GLU A 9 4.06 9.87 -14.23
N VAL A 10 2.97 9.24 -13.79
CA VAL A 10 2.98 8.15 -12.80
C VAL A 10 1.98 7.09 -13.24
N ARG A 11 2.24 5.83 -12.87
CA ARG A 11 1.30 4.74 -13.16
C ARG A 11 0.08 4.82 -12.23
N PRO A 12 -1.14 4.52 -12.69
CA PRO A 12 -2.34 4.52 -11.84
C PRO A 12 -2.20 3.70 -10.56
N SER A 13 -1.56 2.53 -10.63
CA SER A 13 -1.30 1.68 -9.46
C SER A 13 -0.42 2.35 -8.41
N GLN A 14 0.55 3.19 -8.82
CA GLN A 14 1.42 3.91 -7.88
C GLN A 14 0.64 4.93 -7.04
N LEU A 15 -0.50 5.43 -7.53
CA LEU A 15 -1.34 6.37 -6.78
C LEU A 15 -2.08 5.71 -5.61
N LEU A 16 -2.13 4.38 -5.53
CA LEU A 16 -2.64 3.68 -4.34
C LEU A 16 -1.54 3.37 -3.34
N TRP A 17 -0.32 3.09 -3.80
CA TRP A 17 0.74 2.51 -2.96
C TRP A 17 1.87 3.46 -2.57
N THR A 18 2.14 4.50 -3.37
CA THR A 18 3.35 5.33 -3.18
C THR A 18 3.09 6.82 -3.38
N TYR A 19 2.29 7.18 -4.38
CA TYR A 19 2.09 8.55 -4.86
C TYR A 19 0.65 9.06 -4.71
N GLY A 20 -0.12 8.44 -3.80
CA GLY A 20 -1.51 8.82 -3.53
C GLY A 20 -1.66 10.22 -2.94
N PRO A 21 -2.90 10.68 -2.69
CA PRO A 21 -3.16 11.98 -2.08
C PRO A 21 -2.33 12.21 -0.81
N GLY A 22 -1.67 13.36 -0.71
CA GLY A 22 -0.72 13.66 0.36
C GLY A 22 0.69 13.14 0.13
N ALA A 23 0.93 12.15 -0.72
CA ALA A 23 2.27 11.65 -0.97
C ALA A 23 3.13 12.63 -1.76
N LEU A 24 4.45 12.50 -1.60
CA LEU A 24 5.43 13.26 -2.36
C LEU A 24 5.86 12.46 -3.58
N ILE A 25 5.95 13.14 -4.72
CA ILE A 25 6.51 12.61 -5.95
C ILE A 25 7.78 13.41 -6.22
N ASP A 26 8.93 12.73 -6.18
CA ASP A 26 10.22 13.34 -6.48
C ASP A 26 10.52 13.17 -7.97
N LEU A 27 10.17 14.19 -8.77
CA LEU A 27 10.46 14.21 -10.20
C LEU A 27 11.90 14.71 -10.41
N PRO A 28 12.53 14.44 -11.57
CA PRO A 28 13.95 14.70 -11.79
C PRO A 28 14.44 16.11 -11.48
N ASN A 29 13.59 17.14 -11.65
CA ASN A 29 13.96 18.55 -11.43
C ASN A 29 12.97 19.32 -10.55
N LEU A 30 11.97 18.65 -9.98
CA LEU A 30 10.88 19.25 -9.23
C LEU A 30 10.27 18.21 -8.29
N SER A 31 9.95 18.58 -7.06
CA SER A 31 9.16 17.71 -6.18
C SER A 31 7.76 18.29 -6.02
N VAL A 32 6.77 17.41 -6.02
CA VAL A 32 5.36 17.78 -5.90
C VAL A 32 4.66 16.94 -4.85
N VAL A 33 3.57 17.47 -4.32
CA VAL A 33 2.62 16.72 -3.49
C VAL A 33 1.33 16.49 -4.26
N THR A 34 0.83 15.25 -4.23
CA THR A 34 -0.45 14.86 -4.83
C THR A 34 -1.60 15.50 -4.06
N LEU A 35 -2.49 16.23 -4.75
CA LEU A 35 -3.62 16.90 -4.09
C LEU A 35 -4.72 15.91 -3.68
N GLY A 36 -5.58 16.36 -2.76
CA GLY A 36 -6.74 15.62 -2.30
C GLY A 36 -7.70 15.23 -3.43
N ILE A 37 -8.43 14.12 -3.23
CA ILE A 37 -9.37 13.57 -4.23
C ILE A 37 -10.53 14.54 -4.54
N ASP A 38 -10.79 15.51 -3.67
CA ASP A 38 -11.74 16.60 -3.88
C ASP A 38 -11.31 17.59 -4.97
N GLN A 39 -10.03 17.60 -5.38
CA GLN A 39 -9.52 18.39 -6.49
C GLN A 39 -9.49 17.63 -7.82
N TRP A 40 -9.81 16.33 -7.81
CA TRP A 40 -9.72 15.47 -8.99
C TRP A 40 -10.99 15.61 -9.85
N GLU A 41 -10.84 15.45 -11.16
CA GLU A 41 -11.98 15.45 -12.08
C GLU A 41 -12.74 14.12 -11.97
N LYS A 42 -13.75 14.08 -11.08
CA LYS A 42 -14.55 12.87 -10.76
C LYS A 42 -15.09 12.15 -12.00
N ASP A 43 -15.54 12.88 -13.02
CA ASP A 43 -16.10 12.30 -14.26
C ASP A 43 -15.07 11.55 -15.10
N ARG A 44 -13.78 11.86 -14.93
CA ARG A 44 -12.69 11.13 -15.57
C ARG A 44 -12.23 9.91 -14.78
N CYS A 45 -12.66 9.80 -13.52
CA CYS A 45 -12.37 8.68 -12.64
C CYS A 45 -13.47 7.63 -12.83
N GLN A 46 -13.22 6.57 -13.60
CA GLN A 46 -14.24 5.57 -13.92
C GLN A 46 -14.63 4.76 -12.67
N PRO A 47 -15.92 4.45 -12.46
CA PRO A 47 -16.34 3.65 -11.32
C PRO A 47 -15.91 2.18 -11.43
N ILE A 48 -15.65 1.55 -10.28
CA ILE A 48 -15.42 0.11 -10.13
C ILE A 48 -16.59 -0.48 -9.32
N GLN A 49 -17.15 -1.58 -9.80
CA GLN A 49 -18.19 -2.33 -9.11
C GLN A 49 -17.57 -3.45 -8.26
N GLU A 50 -17.58 -3.26 -6.94
CA GLU A 50 -17.29 -4.30 -5.94
C GLU A 50 -18.10 -4.00 -4.66
N PRO A 51 -19.33 -4.54 -4.54
CA PRO A 51 -20.25 -4.19 -3.46
C PRO A 51 -19.72 -4.49 -2.05
N ARG A 52 -18.99 -5.60 -1.88
CA ARG A 52 -18.42 -6.00 -0.57
C ARG A 52 -17.36 -5.02 -0.08
N LEU A 53 -16.45 -4.62 -0.98
CA LEU A 53 -15.44 -3.62 -0.66
C LEU A 53 -16.09 -2.26 -0.39
N LEU A 54 -17.08 -1.85 -1.19
CA LEU A 54 -17.81 -0.61 -0.95
C LEU A 54 -18.50 -0.61 0.42
N ALA A 55 -19.10 -1.73 0.84
CA ALA A 55 -19.69 -1.87 2.16
C ALA A 55 -18.65 -1.74 3.28
N ALA A 56 -17.47 -2.37 3.12
CA ALA A 56 -16.37 -2.26 4.08
C ALA A 56 -15.84 -0.81 4.18
N VAL A 57 -15.65 -0.14 3.03
CA VAL A 57 -15.25 1.28 2.95
C VAL A 57 -16.28 2.17 3.66
N ARG A 58 -17.58 1.93 3.47
CA ARG A 58 -18.67 2.71 4.09
C ARG A 58 -18.69 2.60 5.61
N ARG A 59 -18.27 1.47 6.20
CA ARG A 59 -18.13 1.36 7.66
C ARG A 59 -17.03 2.28 8.19
N VAL A 60 -15.89 2.32 7.51
CA VAL A 60 -14.72 3.11 7.97
C VAL A 60 -14.87 4.61 7.68
N LEU A 61 -15.35 4.98 6.48
CA LEU A 61 -15.43 6.38 6.04
C LEU A 61 -16.82 7.00 6.19
N GLY A 62 -17.86 6.18 6.30
CA GLY A 62 -19.25 6.59 6.46
C GLY A 62 -20.14 6.25 5.24
N PRO A 63 -21.47 6.25 5.44
CA PRO A 63 -22.46 5.81 4.44
C PRO A 63 -22.55 6.72 3.21
N GLN A 64 -21.98 7.93 3.27
CA GLN A 64 -22.00 8.88 2.15
C GLN A 64 -21.14 8.45 0.94
N VAL A 65 -20.26 7.44 1.09
CA VAL A 65 -19.44 6.93 -0.02
C VAL A 65 -20.34 6.16 -1.00
N GLU A 66 -20.48 6.64 -2.22
CA GLU A 66 -21.37 6.08 -3.25
C GLU A 66 -20.67 5.06 -4.14
N ASN A 67 -19.40 5.28 -4.49
CA ASN A 67 -18.68 4.44 -5.46
C ASN A 67 -17.16 4.41 -5.22
N LEU A 68 -16.53 3.35 -5.73
CA LEU A 68 -15.09 3.19 -5.85
C LEU A 68 -14.68 3.68 -7.25
N ARG A 69 -13.57 4.41 -7.43
CA ARG A 69 -13.16 4.91 -8.76
C ARG A 69 -11.67 4.79 -9.04
N VAL A 70 -11.33 4.45 -10.28
CA VAL A 70 -9.93 4.46 -10.77
C VAL A 70 -9.39 5.88 -10.91
N PRO A 71 -8.07 6.08 -10.75
CA PRO A 71 -7.45 7.34 -11.08
C PRO A 71 -7.70 7.76 -12.54
N PRO A 72 -7.72 9.07 -12.85
CA PRO A 72 -7.83 9.54 -14.22
C PRO A 72 -6.54 9.20 -14.98
N PHE A 73 -6.68 8.67 -16.19
CA PHE A 73 -5.55 8.38 -17.07
C PHE A 73 -5.86 8.79 -18.52
N GLN A 74 -4.81 9.08 -19.28
CA GLN A 74 -4.92 9.37 -20.70
C GLN A 74 -5.06 8.07 -21.49
N LYS A 75 -6.01 8.01 -22.42
CA LYS A 75 -6.24 6.80 -23.26
C LYS A 75 -5.32 6.74 -24.48
N SER A 76 -4.80 7.87 -24.93
CA SER A 76 -3.91 7.99 -26.08
C SER A 76 -2.52 8.37 -25.60
N GLU A 77 -1.48 7.74 -26.16
CA GLU A 77 -0.08 8.13 -25.93
C GLU A 77 0.31 9.39 -26.70
N LEU A 78 -0.38 9.66 -27.81
CA LEU A 78 -0.14 10.83 -28.65
C LEU A 78 -1.22 11.85 -28.36
N VAL A 79 -0.87 12.87 -27.59
CA VAL A 79 -1.76 13.98 -27.22
C VAL A 79 -1.06 15.30 -27.55
N ASP A 80 -1.78 16.23 -28.17
CA ASP A 80 -1.28 17.59 -28.37
C ASP A 80 -1.08 18.26 -27.00
N PRO A 81 0.13 18.73 -26.63
CA PRO A 81 0.39 19.36 -25.33
C PRO A 81 -0.47 20.60 -25.02
N TRP A 82 -1.10 21.20 -26.03
CA TRP A 82 -2.01 22.35 -25.88
C TRP A 82 -3.49 21.96 -25.76
N SER A 83 -3.81 20.69 -25.97
CA SER A 83 -5.18 20.17 -25.83
C SER A 83 -5.64 20.13 -24.37
N ALA A 84 -6.95 20.03 -24.18
CA ALA A 84 -7.51 19.73 -22.87
C ALA A 84 -7.13 18.31 -22.41
N GLU A 85 -6.90 17.37 -23.35
CA GLU A 85 -6.51 15.99 -23.03
C GLU A 85 -5.13 15.92 -22.37
N ALA A 86 -4.19 16.79 -22.74
CA ALA A 86 -2.85 16.82 -22.15
C ALA A 86 -2.85 17.17 -20.65
N ASN A 87 -3.94 17.79 -20.17
CA ASN A 87 -4.11 18.12 -18.75
C ASN A 87 -4.92 17.06 -17.99
N ILE A 88 -5.31 15.95 -18.63
CA ILE A 88 -5.91 14.80 -17.94
C ILE A 88 -4.82 14.13 -17.12
N GLY A 89 -5.01 14.13 -15.81
CA GLY A 89 -4.12 13.49 -14.87
C GLY A 89 -4.50 13.87 -13.45
N VAL A 90 -3.61 13.53 -12.52
CA VAL A 90 -3.81 13.84 -11.11
C VAL A 90 -3.28 15.24 -10.82
N PRO A 91 -4.06 16.11 -10.15
CA PRO A 91 -3.59 17.43 -9.78
C PRO A 91 -2.52 17.33 -8.68
N VAL A 92 -1.44 18.07 -8.88
CA VAL A 92 -0.30 18.16 -7.96
C VAL A 92 0.06 19.62 -7.71
N ARG A 93 0.83 19.89 -6.65
CA ARG A 93 1.43 21.21 -6.43
C ARG A 93 2.90 21.11 -6.04
N PRO A 94 3.75 22.09 -6.39
CA PRO A 94 5.13 22.13 -5.92
C PRO A 94 5.23 22.05 -4.40
N PHE A 95 5.98 21.08 -3.89
CA PHE A 95 6.26 20.92 -2.47
C PHE A 95 7.56 20.12 -2.27
N PRO A 96 8.48 20.53 -1.37
CA PRO A 96 8.40 21.68 -0.46
C PRO A 96 8.37 23.04 -1.18
N ARG A 97 7.94 24.07 -0.46
CA ARG A 97 7.99 25.46 -0.93
C ARG A 97 9.41 26.01 -0.92
N TRP A 98 10.26 25.51 -0.03
CA TRP A 98 11.64 25.95 0.09
C TRP A 98 12.54 25.35 -0.98
N MET A 99 13.28 26.21 -1.66
CA MET A 99 14.22 25.87 -2.73
C MET A 99 15.63 26.34 -2.37
N ARG A 100 16.63 25.60 -2.84
CA ARG A 100 18.05 25.90 -2.71
C ARG A 100 18.66 26.14 -4.09
N CYS A 101 19.26 27.31 -4.31
CA CYS A 101 20.07 27.55 -5.49
C CYS A 101 21.35 26.71 -5.47
N VAL A 102 21.61 25.92 -6.52
CA VAL A 102 22.81 25.05 -6.59
C VAL A 102 24.12 25.84 -6.74
N LYS A 103 24.05 27.08 -7.25
CA LYS A 103 25.23 27.92 -7.51
C LYS A 103 25.66 28.77 -6.30
N CYS A 104 24.71 29.38 -5.62
CA CYS A 104 25.01 30.33 -4.54
C CYS A 104 24.55 29.85 -3.15
N GLY A 105 23.85 28.72 -3.07
CA GLY A 105 23.34 28.19 -1.80
C GLY A 105 22.18 28.99 -1.20
N LEU A 106 21.66 30.01 -1.89
CA LEU A 106 20.48 30.76 -1.43
C LEU A 106 19.33 29.81 -1.15
N LEU A 107 18.76 29.91 0.03
CA LEU A 107 17.67 29.10 0.53
C LEU A 107 16.49 30.02 0.83
N SER A 108 15.40 29.87 0.09
CA SER A 108 14.18 30.68 0.25
C SER A 108 12.95 29.91 -0.25
N ALA A 109 11.76 30.31 0.19
CA ALA A 109 10.52 29.82 -0.41
C ALA A 109 10.34 30.38 -1.83
N PHE A 110 9.86 29.56 -2.76
CA PHE A 110 9.73 29.96 -4.18
C PHE A 110 8.75 31.12 -4.39
N ASP A 111 7.76 31.28 -3.51
CA ASP A 111 6.73 32.31 -3.59
C ASP A 111 7.19 33.69 -3.06
N THR A 112 8.45 33.80 -2.60
CA THR A 112 9.09 35.09 -2.27
C THR A 112 9.54 35.89 -3.50
N GLY A 113 9.46 35.30 -4.70
CA GLY A 113 9.90 35.93 -5.95
C GLY A 113 11.40 35.85 -6.23
N LEU A 114 12.16 35.14 -5.39
CA LEU A 114 13.60 34.90 -5.59
C LEU A 114 13.90 33.75 -6.57
N PHE A 115 12.89 32.92 -6.84
CA PHE A 115 12.97 31.80 -7.78
C PHE A 115 11.84 31.92 -8.80
N GLU A 116 12.12 31.54 -10.06
CA GLU A 116 11.15 31.51 -11.15
C GLU A 116 10.96 30.06 -11.61
N ILE A 117 9.73 29.66 -11.92
CA ILE A 117 9.46 28.38 -12.58
C ILE A 117 9.75 28.51 -14.08
N LYS A 118 10.46 27.53 -14.64
CA LYS A 118 10.71 27.41 -16.06
C LYS A 118 10.01 26.17 -16.58
N GLU A 119 8.89 26.41 -17.27
CA GLU A 119 7.98 25.37 -17.75
C GLU A 119 8.42 24.81 -19.11
N TYR A 120 8.22 23.49 -19.30
CA TYR A 120 8.54 22.79 -20.54
C TYR A 120 7.39 21.87 -20.95
N ARG A 121 6.43 22.37 -21.73
CA ARG A 121 5.21 21.63 -22.08
C ARG A 121 5.43 20.37 -22.95
N PHE A 122 6.42 20.40 -23.84
CA PHE A 122 6.82 19.24 -24.67
C PHE A 122 7.79 18.28 -23.98
N ARG A 123 8.37 18.71 -22.85
CA ARG A 123 9.29 17.92 -22.03
C ARG A 123 8.99 18.20 -20.55
N PRO A 124 7.81 17.77 -20.06
CA PRO A 124 7.34 18.02 -18.69
C PRO A 124 8.42 17.76 -17.63
N GLU A 125 9.23 16.72 -17.83
CA GLU A 125 10.30 16.29 -16.95
C GLU A 125 11.44 17.32 -16.78
N ARG A 126 11.52 18.31 -17.67
CA ARG A 126 12.51 19.41 -17.62
C ARG A 126 12.00 20.64 -16.86
N THR A 127 10.72 20.67 -16.51
CA THR A 127 10.12 21.75 -15.72
C THR A 127 10.82 21.85 -14.37
N ARG A 128 11.30 23.05 -14.03
CA ARG A 128 12.15 23.26 -12.85
C ARG A 128 12.12 24.70 -12.35
N PHE A 129 12.58 24.91 -11.12
CA PHE A 129 12.82 26.25 -10.59
C PHE A 129 14.23 26.73 -10.90
N ILE A 130 14.39 28.03 -11.15
CA ILE A 130 15.67 28.68 -11.40
C ILE A 130 15.84 29.92 -10.51
N HIS A 131 17.07 30.19 -10.11
CA HIS A 131 17.50 31.47 -9.58
C HIS A 131 18.06 32.30 -10.74
N LYS A 132 17.26 33.25 -11.20
CA LYS A 132 17.56 34.07 -12.37
C LYS A 132 18.76 34.97 -12.12
N SER A 133 19.64 35.10 -13.12
CA SER A 133 20.78 36.03 -13.07
C SER A 133 21.69 35.89 -11.83
N CYS A 134 21.81 34.67 -11.29
CA CYS A 134 22.60 34.40 -10.09
C CYS A 134 24.09 34.74 -10.28
N ARG A 135 24.66 35.50 -9.33
CA ARG A 135 26.07 35.95 -9.31
C ARG A 135 26.99 35.15 -8.36
N GLY A 136 26.58 33.93 -7.97
CA GLY A 136 27.36 33.10 -7.04
C GLY A 136 27.19 33.49 -5.57
N SER A 137 27.82 32.76 -4.67
CA SER A 137 27.66 32.95 -3.20
C SER A 137 28.19 34.29 -2.70
N LYS A 138 29.26 34.80 -3.32
CA LYS A 138 29.86 36.11 -3.00
C LYS A 138 29.31 37.28 -3.85
N GLY A 139 28.44 36.99 -4.82
CA GLY A 139 27.87 38.01 -5.72
C GLY A 139 28.84 38.59 -6.75
N ASP A 140 30.02 37.99 -6.91
CA ASP A 140 31.15 38.45 -7.74
C ASP A 140 31.24 37.76 -9.11
N GLN A 141 30.42 36.74 -9.36
CA GLN A 141 30.45 35.98 -10.62
C GLN A 141 29.53 36.59 -11.68
N PRO A 142 29.77 36.32 -12.97
CA PRO A 142 28.86 36.70 -14.04
C PRO A 142 27.43 36.20 -13.78
N ALA A 143 26.46 37.08 -14.07
CA ALA A 143 25.05 36.77 -13.93
C ALA A 143 24.68 35.64 -14.90
N LYS A 144 24.27 34.51 -14.34
CA LYS A 144 23.82 33.34 -15.09
C LYS A 144 22.74 32.63 -14.30
N ASP A 145 21.67 32.21 -14.98
CA ASP A 145 20.63 31.40 -14.38
C ASP A 145 21.23 30.12 -13.78
N ALA A 146 20.79 29.79 -12.58
CA ALA A 146 21.22 28.61 -11.85
C ALA A 146 19.99 27.83 -11.41
N ASP A 147 20.08 26.50 -11.43
CA ASP A 147 18.96 25.67 -10.99
C ASP A 147 18.70 25.84 -9.50
N ALA A 148 17.43 25.78 -9.12
CA ALA A 148 16.97 25.80 -7.76
C ALA A 148 16.28 24.46 -7.46
N VAL A 149 16.87 23.70 -6.54
CA VAL A 149 16.40 22.36 -6.19
C VAL A 149 15.60 22.41 -4.89
N PRO A 150 14.59 21.53 -4.71
CA PRO A 150 13.82 21.45 -3.46
C PRO A 150 14.72 21.24 -2.25
N ALA A 151 14.41 21.95 -1.16
CA ALA A 151 15.12 21.78 0.09
C ALA A 151 14.69 20.46 0.74
N ARG A 152 15.60 19.47 0.75
CA ARG A 152 15.29 18.07 1.09
C ARG A 152 14.88 17.76 2.53
N PHE A 153 14.62 18.76 3.37
CA PHE A 153 14.25 18.57 4.78
C PHE A 153 12.82 19.02 4.96
N LEU A 154 12.03 18.23 5.67
CA LEU A 154 10.60 18.44 5.91
C LEU A 154 10.27 18.14 7.37
N LEU A 155 9.10 18.58 7.83
CA LEU A 155 8.51 18.13 9.10
C LEU A 155 7.29 17.26 8.82
N ALA A 156 7.19 16.15 9.53
CA ALA A 156 6.00 15.29 9.53
C ALA A 156 5.66 14.83 10.95
N CYS A 157 4.41 14.42 11.19
CA CYS A 157 4.00 13.83 12.45
C CYS A 157 3.14 12.58 12.23
N ARG A 158 2.84 11.86 13.32
CA ARG A 158 2.04 10.62 13.29
C ARG A 158 0.58 10.83 12.85
N ASN A 159 0.03 12.03 13.00
CA ASN A 159 -1.28 12.41 12.46
C ASN A 159 -1.32 12.54 10.93
N GLY A 160 -0.17 12.38 10.24
CA GLY A 160 -0.06 12.45 8.79
C GLY A 160 0.12 13.87 8.23
N HIS A 161 0.28 14.87 9.10
CA HIS A 161 0.66 16.23 8.70
C HIS A 161 2.03 16.26 8.05
N LEU A 162 2.21 17.21 7.14
CA LEU A 162 3.46 17.46 6.42
C LEU A 162 3.66 18.97 6.23
N ASP A 163 4.79 19.48 6.68
CA ASP A 163 5.14 20.90 6.55
C ASP A 163 6.55 21.08 5.99
N ASP A 164 6.78 22.27 5.45
CA ASP A 164 8.12 22.74 5.12
C ASP A 164 8.98 22.74 6.40
N PHE A 165 10.27 22.43 6.25
CA PHE A 165 11.18 22.56 7.39
C PHE A 165 11.25 24.02 7.87
N PRO A 166 11.23 24.29 9.18
CA PRO A 166 11.09 25.64 9.71
C PRO A 166 12.45 26.35 9.74
N TRP A 167 13.00 26.66 8.57
CA TRP A 167 14.38 27.11 8.40
C TRP A 167 14.77 28.32 9.25
N HIS A 168 13.92 29.35 9.31
CA HIS A 168 14.20 30.53 10.15
C HIS A 168 14.20 30.18 11.64
N TYR A 169 13.18 29.45 12.12
CA TYR A 169 13.10 29.02 13.51
C TYR A 169 14.33 28.18 13.90
N PHE A 170 14.67 27.21 13.04
CA PHE A 170 15.78 26.30 13.28
C PHE A 170 17.11 27.04 13.36
N VAL A 171 17.44 27.90 12.39
CA VAL A 171 18.74 28.61 12.39
C VAL A 171 18.90 29.53 13.61
N HIS A 172 17.83 30.17 14.05
CA HIS A 172 17.86 31.13 15.16
C HIS A 172 17.60 30.49 16.53
N GLY A 173 17.26 29.21 16.59
CA GLY A 173 16.98 28.51 17.84
C GLY A 173 15.67 28.90 18.50
N GLY A 174 14.68 29.29 17.71
CA GLY A 174 13.40 29.78 18.21
C GLY A 174 12.78 30.83 17.30
N ASN A 175 11.69 31.43 17.77
CA ASN A 175 11.10 32.58 17.10
C ASN A 175 12.08 33.76 17.08
N SER A 176 12.24 34.37 15.91
CA SER A 176 13.14 35.50 15.70
C SER A 176 12.51 36.49 14.70
N ASP A 177 12.73 37.78 14.94
CA ASP A 177 12.33 38.85 14.02
C ASP A 177 13.29 39.03 12.82
N CYS A 178 14.34 38.21 12.75
CA CYS A 178 15.32 38.25 11.67
C CYS A 178 14.73 37.76 10.34
N LYS A 179 14.56 38.68 9.39
CA LYS A 179 14.07 38.43 8.02
C LYS A 179 15.18 38.25 6.98
N GLY A 180 16.42 38.01 7.43
CA GLY A 180 17.56 37.83 6.54
C GLY A 180 17.45 36.58 5.68
N THR A 181 18.00 36.62 4.46
CA THR A 181 18.07 35.44 3.60
C THR A 181 18.95 34.36 4.20
N LEU A 182 18.64 33.10 3.89
CA LEU A 182 19.39 31.94 4.37
C LEU A 182 20.29 31.39 3.27
N ARG A 183 21.42 30.81 3.67
CA ARG A 183 22.35 30.08 2.81
C ARG A 183 22.51 28.68 3.34
N PHE A 184 22.32 27.70 2.47
CA PHE A 184 22.64 26.29 2.72
C PHE A 184 23.96 25.94 2.04
N PHE A 185 24.91 25.41 2.80
CA PHE A 185 26.24 25.05 2.30
C PHE A 185 26.78 23.82 3.01
N GLU A 186 27.80 23.21 2.40
CA GLU A 186 28.52 22.06 2.94
C GLU A 186 29.87 22.53 3.48
N SER A 187 30.24 22.04 4.66
CA SER A 187 31.51 22.28 5.31
C SER A 187 32.33 20.99 5.28
N GLY A 188 33.39 20.95 4.47
CA GLY A 188 34.22 19.74 4.28
C GLY A 188 34.02 19.06 2.92
N ALA A 189 34.62 17.89 2.75
CA ALA A 189 34.65 17.14 1.49
C ALA A 189 33.76 15.86 1.51
N SER A 190 32.76 15.78 2.40
CA SER A 190 31.84 14.63 2.44
C SER A 190 30.38 15.06 2.61
N LEU A 191 29.49 14.44 1.82
CA LEU A 191 28.03 14.67 1.78
C LEU A 191 27.27 14.16 3.03
N GLN A 192 27.96 13.90 4.13
CA GLN A 192 27.37 13.44 5.39
C GLN A 192 26.57 14.57 6.04
N THR A 193 25.47 14.22 6.72
CA THR A 193 24.54 15.20 7.32
C THR A 193 25.22 16.17 8.30
N GLU A 194 26.29 15.73 8.95
CA GLU A 194 27.10 16.52 9.89
C GLU A 194 27.78 17.73 9.24
N ASN A 195 28.08 17.62 7.94
CA ASN A 195 28.76 18.65 7.16
C ASN A 195 27.79 19.66 6.54
N LEU A 196 26.48 19.52 6.75
CA LEU A 196 25.48 20.41 6.16
C LEU A 196 25.10 21.51 7.13
N TRP A 197 25.23 22.75 6.67
CA TRP A 197 25.01 23.93 7.50
C TRP A 197 24.04 24.90 6.82
N VAL A 198 23.29 25.61 7.66
CA VAL A 198 22.51 26.77 7.25
C VAL A 198 22.99 27.99 8.00
N LYS A 199 23.12 29.11 7.30
CA LYS A 199 23.49 30.41 7.87
C LYS A 199 22.53 31.51 7.44
N CYS A 200 22.24 32.45 8.33
CA CYS A 200 21.57 33.68 8.00
C CYS A 200 22.57 34.75 7.54
N ASP A 201 22.31 35.37 6.38
CA ASP A 201 23.18 36.41 5.82
C ASP A 201 23.11 37.74 6.59
N ALA A 202 22.02 38.01 7.34
CA ALA A 202 21.82 39.28 8.04
C ALA A 202 22.48 39.32 9.44
N CYS A 203 22.24 38.29 10.26
CA CYS A 203 22.75 38.24 11.65
C CYS A 203 23.97 37.32 11.81
N GLY A 204 24.30 36.52 10.80
CA GLY A 204 25.42 35.58 10.83
C GLY A 204 25.15 34.27 11.60
N ALA A 205 23.98 34.11 12.23
CA ALA A 205 23.59 32.89 12.93
C ALA A 205 23.71 31.67 12.01
N SER A 206 24.27 30.57 12.50
CA SER A 206 24.43 29.33 11.75
C SER A 206 24.13 28.10 12.58
N ARG A 207 23.67 27.04 11.92
CA ARG A 207 23.35 25.77 12.57
C ARG A 207 23.61 24.58 11.67
N SER A 208 24.10 23.49 12.26
CA SER A 208 24.29 22.20 11.58
C SER A 208 22.97 21.45 11.45
N MET A 209 22.74 20.82 10.30
CA MET A 209 21.55 20.00 10.05
C MET A 209 21.53 18.71 10.89
N ALA A 210 22.66 18.27 11.46
CA ALA A 210 22.68 17.15 12.39
C ALA A 210 21.78 17.40 13.63
N GLN A 211 21.63 18.67 14.02
CA GLN A 211 20.77 19.06 15.15
C GLN A 211 19.27 18.98 14.84
N ALA A 212 18.89 18.70 13.60
CA ALA A 212 17.49 18.53 13.19
C ALA A 212 16.95 17.12 13.44
N PHE A 213 17.81 16.14 13.76
CA PHE A 213 17.41 14.72 13.84
C PHE A 213 17.58 14.13 15.24
N GLY A 214 16.91 13.00 15.46
CA GLY A 214 16.99 12.24 16.70
C GLY A 214 16.56 13.07 17.92
N LYS A 215 17.24 12.85 19.05
CA LYS A 215 16.97 13.56 20.30
C LYS A 215 17.18 15.07 20.18
N ALA A 216 18.24 15.49 19.47
CA ALA A 216 18.52 16.91 19.24
C ALA A 216 17.40 17.57 18.43
N GLY A 217 16.85 16.89 17.43
CA GLY A 217 15.71 17.38 16.66
C GLY A 217 14.50 17.68 17.54
N LYS A 218 14.17 16.81 18.50
CA LYS A 218 13.06 17.03 19.44
C LYS A 218 13.20 18.31 20.27
N GLU A 219 14.43 18.66 20.63
CA GLU A 219 14.72 19.85 21.45
C GLU A 219 14.81 21.13 20.61
N ASN A 220 15.11 21.01 19.30
CA ASN A 220 15.41 22.15 18.42
C ASN A 220 14.29 22.48 17.42
N LEU A 221 13.27 21.64 17.30
CA LEU A 221 12.18 21.81 16.35
C LEU A 221 10.89 22.24 17.06
N PRO A 222 10.04 23.03 16.38
CA PRO A 222 8.74 23.39 16.92
C PRO A 222 7.79 22.19 16.93
N SER A 223 6.67 22.33 17.64
CA SER A 223 5.54 21.39 17.57
C SER A 223 4.92 21.34 16.17
N CYS A 224 4.13 20.30 15.92
CA CYS A 224 3.40 20.18 14.66
C CYS A 224 2.37 21.32 14.54
N ARG A 225 2.30 21.94 13.35
CA ARG A 225 1.33 22.99 13.03
C ARG A 225 0.00 22.47 12.48
N GLY A 226 -0.15 21.16 12.33
CA GLY A 226 -1.38 20.58 11.75
C GLY A 226 -1.49 20.70 10.22
N ARG A 227 -0.41 20.98 9.48
CA ARG A 227 -0.51 21.27 8.02
C ARG A 227 -0.80 20.02 7.19
N HIS A 228 -1.85 20.08 6.39
CA HIS A 228 -2.16 19.15 5.29
C HIS A 228 -1.92 19.85 3.95
N PRO A 229 -0.75 19.64 3.32
CA PRO A 229 -0.44 20.37 2.12
C PRO A 229 -1.34 19.94 0.95
N HIS A 230 -1.66 18.67 0.80
CA HIS A 230 -2.56 18.19 -0.25
C HIS A 230 -3.99 18.75 -0.18
N LEU A 231 -4.43 19.19 0.99
CA LEU A 231 -5.77 19.76 1.23
C LEU A 231 -5.78 21.28 1.38
N ASP A 232 -4.60 21.91 1.38
CA ASP A 232 -4.38 23.31 1.71
C ASP A 232 -5.06 23.74 3.02
N HIS A 233 -4.92 22.91 4.05
CA HIS A 233 -5.59 23.05 5.34
C HIS A 233 -4.59 22.92 6.50
N PHE A 234 -4.95 23.49 7.64
CA PHE A 234 -4.27 23.29 8.91
C PHE A 234 -5.31 22.83 9.92
N ASP A 235 -5.06 21.69 10.57
CA ASP A 235 -5.85 21.27 11.72
C ASP A 235 -5.54 22.20 12.89
N ASP A 236 -6.58 22.64 13.61
CA ASP A 236 -6.45 23.70 14.63
C ASP A 236 -5.61 23.24 15.84
N ASP A 237 -5.69 21.96 16.22
CA ASP A 237 -5.03 21.41 17.39
C ASP A 237 -4.30 20.10 17.05
N CYS A 238 -2.96 20.14 16.99
CA CYS A 238 -2.13 18.95 16.82
C CYS A 238 -1.09 18.85 17.95
N ASP A 239 -1.30 17.88 18.84
CA ASP A 239 -0.42 17.65 20.00
C ASP A 239 0.74 16.68 19.71
N GLU A 240 0.91 16.25 18.46
CA GLU A 240 1.97 15.32 18.07
C GLU A 240 3.33 16.02 17.92
N GLU A 241 4.39 15.32 18.33
CA GLU A 241 5.76 15.76 18.09
C GLU A 241 6.09 15.74 16.60
N ALA A 242 6.50 16.88 16.05
CA ALA A 242 7.02 16.94 14.69
C ALA A 242 8.40 16.26 14.61
N ARG A 243 8.60 15.44 13.58
CA ARG A 243 9.89 14.81 13.27
C ARG A 243 10.42 15.32 11.95
N ALA A 244 11.71 15.62 11.92
CA ALA A 244 12.38 15.91 10.66
C ALA A 244 12.49 14.64 9.82
N ILE A 245 12.03 14.72 8.58
CA ILE A 245 12.20 13.67 7.57
C ILE A 245 12.92 14.24 6.36
N LEU A 246 13.51 13.37 5.56
CA LEU A 246 14.14 13.75 4.30
C LEU A 246 13.13 13.57 3.16
N LEU A 247 13.18 14.45 2.17
CA LEU A 247 12.49 14.26 0.91
C LEU A 247 12.94 12.91 0.30
N GLY A 248 11.97 12.07 -0.08
CA GLY A 248 12.21 10.72 -0.58
C GLY A 248 12.40 9.64 0.50
N SER A 249 12.24 9.96 1.80
CA SER A 249 12.28 8.94 2.85
C SER A 249 11.07 7.99 2.78
N THR A 250 11.29 6.70 3.02
CA THR A 250 10.24 5.65 2.99
C THR A 250 9.17 5.85 4.06
N ASN A 251 9.52 6.46 5.19
CA ASN A 251 8.58 6.83 6.25
C ASN A 251 7.77 8.11 5.95
N GLY A 252 7.87 8.62 4.73
CA GLY A 252 7.19 9.82 4.29
C GLY A 252 5.69 9.62 4.14
N TRP A 253 5.20 8.44 3.74
CA TRP A 253 3.78 8.19 3.46
C TRP A 253 3.51 6.69 3.44
N PHE A 254 2.51 6.22 4.20
CA PHE A 254 2.08 4.81 4.22
C PHE A 254 0.59 4.72 3.88
N PRO A 255 0.19 3.94 2.86
CA PRO A 255 -1.20 3.80 2.50
C PRO A 255 -1.98 3.04 3.57
N ILE A 256 -3.23 3.44 3.80
CA ILE A 256 -4.24 2.61 4.48
C ILE A 256 -5.23 2.17 3.43
N THR A 257 -5.26 0.87 3.16
CA THR A 257 -6.09 0.28 2.11
C THR A 257 -6.99 -0.82 2.65
N LEU A 258 -8.09 -1.06 1.94
CA LEU A 258 -8.87 -2.29 2.04
C LEU A 258 -8.86 -2.96 0.68
N SER A 259 -8.76 -4.28 0.65
CA SER A 259 -8.86 -5.05 -0.58
C SER A 259 -9.86 -6.19 -0.46
N ALA A 260 -10.50 -6.49 -1.59
CA ALA A 260 -11.39 -7.62 -1.74
C ALA A 260 -11.04 -8.38 -3.02
N LEU A 261 -10.99 -9.70 -2.91
CA LEU A 261 -10.92 -10.58 -4.07
C LEU A 261 -12.33 -10.76 -4.62
N ALA A 262 -12.54 -10.58 -5.91
CA ALA A 262 -13.81 -10.76 -6.59
C ALA A 262 -14.15 -12.25 -6.75
N ILE A 263 -14.36 -12.90 -5.61
CA ILE A 263 -14.77 -14.29 -5.49
C ILE A 263 -16.30 -14.32 -5.44
N PRO A 264 -16.97 -15.14 -6.27
CA PRO A 264 -18.44 -15.26 -6.24
C PRO A 264 -18.90 -15.78 -4.88
N GLN A 265 -20.07 -15.35 -4.41
CA GLN A 265 -20.66 -15.92 -3.20
C GLN A 265 -21.02 -17.39 -3.45
N ALA A 266 -20.59 -18.29 -2.56
CA ALA A 266 -20.69 -19.74 -2.73
C ALA A 266 -22.13 -20.24 -3.03
N ASN A 267 -23.15 -19.48 -2.63
CA ASN A 267 -24.55 -19.92 -2.64
C ASN A 267 -25.47 -19.15 -3.60
N ASP A 268 -25.01 -18.09 -4.29
CA ASP A 268 -25.86 -17.35 -5.25
C ASP A 268 -25.10 -16.67 -6.42
N PRO A 269 -24.55 -17.45 -7.38
CA PRO A 269 -23.87 -16.88 -8.54
C PRO A 269 -24.78 -16.04 -9.45
N LEU A 270 -26.08 -16.34 -9.49
CA LEU A 270 -27.04 -15.59 -10.31
C LEU A 270 -27.37 -14.24 -9.66
N GLY A 271 -27.72 -14.22 -8.37
CA GLY A 271 -27.97 -12.97 -7.66
C GLY A 271 -26.75 -12.05 -7.65
N GLN A 272 -25.53 -12.60 -7.62
CA GLN A 272 -24.31 -11.79 -7.77
C GLN A 272 -24.21 -11.14 -9.16
N LEU A 273 -24.49 -11.87 -10.25
CA LEU A 273 -24.51 -11.27 -11.59
C LEU A 273 -25.59 -10.18 -11.73
N ILE A 274 -26.73 -10.35 -11.08
CA ILE A 274 -27.80 -9.33 -11.03
C ILE A 274 -27.35 -8.09 -10.24
N GLN A 275 -26.65 -8.27 -9.13
CA GLN A 275 -26.06 -7.16 -8.37
C GLN A 275 -24.97 -6.43 -9.15
N ASP A 276 -24.03 -7.17 -9.74
CA ASP A 276 -22.90 -6.62 -10.49
C ASP A 276 -23.36 -5.83 -11.73
N GLY A 277 -24.47 -6.26 -12.34
CA GLY A 277 -25.08 -5.65 -13.52
C GLY A 277 -26.38 -4.88 -13.24
N TRP A 278 -26.66 -4.47 -11.99
CA TRP A 278 -27.98 -3.94 -11.62
C TRP A 278 -28.44 -2.77 -12.50
N GLU A 279 -27.52 -1.93 -12.97
CA GLU A 279 -27.79 -0.82 -13.89
C GLU A 279 -28.48 -1.26 -15.21
N PHE A 280 -28.28 -2.50 -15.64
CA PHE A 280 -28.93 -3.06 -16.82
C PHE A 280 -30.32 -3.65 -16.54
N PHE A 281 -30.63 -3.89 -15.27
CA PHE A 281 -31.83 -4.58 -14.82
C PHE A 281 -32.81 -3.68 -14.05
N ASP A 282 -32.35 -2.54 -13.53
CA ASP A 282 -33.12 -1.63 -12.65
C ASP A 282 -34.42 -1.16 -13.33
N ASP A 283 -34.36 -0.86 -14.62
CA ASP A 283 -35.49 -0.37 -15.42
C ASP A 283 -36.36 -1.48 -16.05
N LEU A 284 -36.04 -2.77 -15.84
CA LEU A 284 -36.79 -3.86 -16.49
C LEU A 284 -38.12 -4.15 -15.77
N ASP A 285 -39.22 -4.06 -16.49
CA ASP A 285 -40.58 -4.22 -15.96
C ASP A 285 -41.23 -5.58 -16.25
N SER A 286 -40.57 -6.44 -17.04
CA SER A 286 -41.11 -7.74 -17.46
C SER A 286 -40.03 -8.77 -17.82
N GLU A 287 -40.36 -10.06 -17.67
CA GLU A 287 -39.52 -11.18 -18.08
C GLU A 287 -39.16 -11.14 -19.58
N ALA A 288 -40.08 -10.64 -20.42
CA ALA A 288 -39.84 -10.48 -21.85
C ALA A 288 -38.69 -9.50 -22.15
N ALA A 289 -38.54 -8.45 -21.35
CA ALA A 289 -37.47 -7.47 -21.49
C ALA A 289 -36.10 -8.08 -21.11
N VAL A 290 -36.05 -9.00 -20.15
CA VAL A 290 -34.83 -9.72 -19.74
C VAL A 290 -34.17 -10.43 -20.91
N ALA A 291 -34.95 -11.15 -21.73
CA ALA A 291 -34.40 -11.89 -22.86
C ALA A 291 -33.71 -10.99 -23.90
N VAL A 292 -34.22 -9.77 -24.11
CA VAL A 292 -33.65 -8.76 -25.01
C VAL A 292 -32.39 -8.15 -24.40
N THR A 293 -32.43 -7.82 -23.11
CA THR A 293 -31.29 -7.26 -22.38
C THR A 293 -30.14 -8.25 -22.32
N VAL A 294 -30.38 -9.52 -21.96
CA VAL A 294 -29.35 -10.58 -21.94
C VAL A 294 -28.72 -10.78 -23.32
N LYS A 295 -29.52 -10.75 -24.40
CA LYS A 295 -28.99 -10.84 -25.77
C LYS A 295 -28.11 -9.65 -26.14
N THR A 296 -28.42 -8.47 -25.59
CA THR A 296 -27.63 -7.24 -25.77
C THR A 296 -26.34 -7.31 -24.97
N LEU A 297 -26.41 -7.69 -23.70
CA LEU A 297 -25.25 -7.88 -22.80
C LEU A 297 -24.28 -8.92 -23.35
N LYS A 298 -24.79 -9.99 -23.96
CA LYS A 298 -23.96 -11.00 -24.66
C LYS A 298 -23.23 -10.41 -25.87
N LYS A 299 -23.88 -9.55 -26.65
CA LYS A 299 -23.27 -8.91 -27.83
C LYS A 299 -22.24 -7.85 -27.45
N THR A 300 -22.47 -7.12 -26.37
CA THR A 300 -21.56 -6.08 -25.89
C THR A 300 -20.47 -6.64 -24.98
N GLY A 301 -20.62 -7.87 -24.49
CA GLY A 301 -19.71 -8.49 -23.52
C GLY A 301 -19.78 -7.85 -22.13
N ALA A 302 -20.83 -7.07 -21.85
CA ALA A 302 -20.91 -6.24 -20.64
C ALA A 302 -21.16 -7.05 -19.35
N LEU A 303 -21.79 -8.22 -19.45
CA LEU A 303 -22.01 -9.11 -18.30
C LEU A 303 -21.81 -10.57 -18.71
N PRO A 304 -20.55 -11.07 -18.78
CA PRO A 304 -20.27 -12.43 -19.18
C PRO A 304 -20.92 -13.45 -18.24
N GLY A 305 -21.43 -14.56 -18.77
CA GLY A 305 -21.99 -15.65 -17.96
C GLY A 305 -23.45 -15.49 -17.54
N ILE A 306 -24.07 -14.32 -17.70
CA ILE A 306 -25.52 -14.14 -17.48
C ILE A 306 -26.35 -14.95 -18.48
N ASP A 307 -25.81 -15.19 -19.68
CA ASP A 307 -26.46 -15.99 -20.73
C ASP A 307 -26.49 -17.50 -20.44
N LYS A 308 -25.83 -17.95 -19.36
CA LYS A 308 -25.93 -19.32 -18.86
C LYS A 308 -27.27 -19.58 -18.14
N TYR A 309 -27.99 -18.54 -17.74
CA TYR A 309 -29.24 -18.63 -16.97
C TYR A 309 -30.48 -18.36 -17.82
N SER A 310 -31.62 -18.96 -17.48
CA SER A 310 -32.89 -18.70 -18.17
C SER A 310 -33.43 -17.32 -17.85
N ALA A 311 -34.16 -16.71 -18.79
CA ALA A 311 -34.81 -15.41 -18.57
C ALA A 311 -35.74 -15.43 -17.34
N SER A 312 -36.43 -16.55 -17.10
CA SER A 312 -37.28 -16.76 -15.92
C SER A 312 -36.50 -16.78 -14.61
N ALA A 313 -35.33 -17.44 -14.56
CA ALA A 313 -34.48 -17.48 -13.37
C ALA A 313 -33.88 -16.09 -13.08
N ILE A 314 -33.45 -15.39 -14.13
CA ILE A 314 -32.97 -14.01 -14.05
C ILE A 314 -34.08 -13.08 -13.55
N TRP A 315 -35.29 -13.19 -14.09
CA TRP A 315 -36.43 -12.38 -13.65
C TRP A 315 -36.78 -12.65 -12.19
N ALA A 316 -36.81 -13.91 -11.76
CA ALA A 316 -37.01 -14.26 -10.35
C ALA A 316 -35.91 -13.69 -9.44
N ALA A 317 -34.65 -13.68 -9.89
CA ALA A 317 -33.54 -13.08 -9.16
C ALA A 317 -33.62 -11.53 -9.10
N ILE A 318 -34.08 -10.88 -10.17
CA ILE A 318 -34.36 -9.44 -10.21
C ILE A 318 -35.50 -9.09 -9.23
N GLU A 319 -36.59 -9.87 -9.23
CA GLU A 319 -37.69 -9.68 -8.29
C GLU A 319 -37.25 -9.94 -6.84
N ALA A 320 -36.45 -10.98 -6.60
CA ALA A 320 -35.86 -11.25 -5.29
C ALA A 320 -34.94 -10.10 -4.83
N HIS A 321 -34.16 -9.50 -5.73
CA HIS A 321 -33.33 -8.33 -5.44
C HIS A 321 -34.17 -7.08 -5.11
N ARG A 322 -35.29 -6.87 -5.81
CA ARG A 322 -36.23 -5.76 -5.56
C ARG A 322 -37.01 -5.92 -4.25
N GLN A 323 -37.48 -7.14 -3.97
CA GLN A 323 -38.28 -7.46 -2.79
C GLN A 323 -37.40 -7.61 -1.54
N GLY A 324 -36.16 -8.07 -1.72
CA GLY A 324 -35.11 -8.15 -0.70
C GLY A 324 -34.41 -6.81 -0.45
N GLY A 325 -35.17 -5.75 -0.19
CA GLY A 325 -34.61 -4.50 0.33
C GLY A 325 -33.88 -4.77 1.65
N ARG A 326 -32.55 -4.68 1.66
CA ARG A 326 -31.65 -5.10 2.75
C ARG A 326 -31.79 -6.59 3.11
N GLN A 327 -31.24 -7.47 2.28
CA GLN A 327 -30.67 -8.68 2.86
C GLN A 327 -29.63 -8.28 3.90
N ASP A 328 -29.73 -8.92 5.07
CA ASP A 328 -28.84 -8.77 6.20
C ASP A 328 -27.43 -8.50 5.70
N THR A 329 -26.93 -7.30 5.99
CA THR A 329 -25.52 -7.01 5.87
C THR A 329 -24.82 -8.12 6.63
N VAL A 330 -24.26 -9.10 5.91
CA VAL A 330 -23.38 -10.11 6.48
C VAL A 330 -22.43 -9.32 7.37
N GLY A 331 -22.59 -9.53 8.69
CA GLY A 331 -21.61 -9.07 9.66
C GLY A 331 -20.29 -9.66 9.18
N GLN A 332 -19.17 -8.97 9.16
CA GLN A 332 -18.62 -7.98 10.08
C GLN A 332 -17.17 -7.98 9.64
N ALA A 333 -16.55 -6.90 9.16
CA ALA A 333 -15.09 -6.89 8.94
C ALA A 333 -14.44 -7.97 8.03
N ASP A 334 -15.19 -8.99 7.61
CA ASP A 334 -14.65 -10.30 7.29
C ASP A 334 -14.84 -10.52 5.81
N VAL A 335 -13.96 -9.85 5.06
CA VAL A 335 -13.79 -10.15 3.65
C VAL A 335 -13.22 -11.57 3.50
N LYS A 336 -12.51 -12.10 4.51
CA LYS A 336 -11.74 -13.35 4.44
C LYS A 336 -12.60 -14.61 4.64
N GLY A 337 -13.66 -14.59 5.45
CA GLY A 337 -14.55 -15.73 5.69
C GLY A 337 -15.30 -16.18 4.44
N PRO A 338 -16.04 -15.29 3.74
CA PRO A 338 -16.67 -15.63 2.47
C PRO A 338 -15.67 -16.05 1.38
N GLU A 339 -14.46 -15.47 1.38
CA GLU A 339 -13.39 -15.92 0.48
C GLU A 339 -12.95 -17.35 0.82
N TRP A 340 -12.75 -17.65 2.11
CA TRP A 340 -12.39 -18.97 2.60
C TRP A 340 -13.43 -20.03 2.26
N ASP A 341 -14.72 -19.74 2.45
CA ASP A 341 -15.82 -20.68 2.15
C ASP A 341 -15.78 -21.12 0.68
N VAL A 342 -15.49 -20.19 -0.23
CA VAL A 342 -15.43 -20.49 -1.68
C VAL A 342 -14.16 -21.23 -2.04
N LEU A 343 -13.01 -20.82 -1.49
CA LEU A 343 -11.71 -21.46 -1.74
C LEU A 343 -11.66 -22.89 -1.18
N THR A 344 -12.39 -23.14 -0.10
CA THR A 344 -12.45 -24.46 0.57
C THR A 344 -13.66 -25.30 0.18
N ALA A 345 -14.60 -24.76 -0.62
CA ALA A 345 -15.73 -25.50 -1.15
C ALA A 345 -15.33 -26.84 -1.81
N ILE A 346 -16.24 -27.81 -1.76
CA ILE A 346 -16.03 -29.13 -2.40
C ILE A 346 -15.88 -28.96 -3.92
N ASN A 347 -16.74 -28.12 -4.51
CA ASN A 347 -16.74 -27.76 -5.92
C ASN A 347 -16.59 -26.24 -6.05
N PRO A 348 -15.36 -25.69 -5.97
CA PRO A 348 -15.15 -24.27 -6.17
C PRO A 348 -15.53 -23.87 -7.60
N PRO A 349 -15.98 -22.64 -7.84
CA PRO A 349 -16.38 -22.20 -9.18
C PRO A 349 -15.23 -22.31 -10.19
N THR A 350 -15.48 -23.04 -11.26
CA THR A 350 -14.47 -23.36 -12.28
C THR A 350 -14.49 -22.43 -13.48
N ASP A 351 -15.50 -21.57 -13.63
CA ASP A 351 -15.62 -20.61 -14.74
C ASP A 351 -16.62 -19.49 -14.42
N TYR A 352 -16.13 -18.43 -13.75
CA TYR A 352 -16.84 -17.20 -13.43
C TYR A 352 -16.10 -15.99 -14.03
N PRO A 353 -16.78 -14.89 -14.44
CA PRO A 353 -16.19 -13.80 -15.21
C PRO A 353 -14.86 -13.26 -14.68
N HIS A 354 -14.72 -13.17 -13.35
CA HIS A 354 -13.54 -12.65 -12.67
C HIS A 354 -12.86 -13.67 -11.73
N PHE A 355 -13.29 -14.93 -11.78
CA PHE A 355 -12.79 -16.00 -10.92
C PHE A 355 -12.81 -17.35 -11.66
N MET A 356 -11.65 -17.97 -11.86
CA MET A 356 -11.53 -19.27 -12.50
C MET A 356 -10.58 -20.13 -11.67
N SER A 357 -11.05 -21.28 -11.22
CA SER A 357 -10.28 -22.16 -10.35
C SER A 357 -10.17 -23.59 -10.88
N LYS A 358 -9.01 -24.20 -10.66
CA LYS A 358 -8.68 -25.57 -11.04
C LYS A 358 -8.05 -26.28 -9.85
N LYS A 359 -8.67 -27.37 -9.38
CA LYS A 359 -8.09 -28.22 -8.33
C LYS A 359 -6.97 -29.08 -8.92
N VAL A 360 -5.86 -29.17 -8.21
CA VAL A 360 -4.73 -30.06 -8.54
C VAL A 360 -4.40 -30.98 -7.36
N ASP A 361 -3.59 -31.99 -7.62
CA ASP A 361 -3.13 -32.92 -6.58
C ASP A 361 -2.13 -32.25 -5.63
N THR A 362 -2.01 -32.78 -4.41
CA THR A 362 -0.99 -32.32 -3.46
C THR A 362 0.40 -32.74 -3.96
N PRO A 363 1.43 -31.87 -3.86
CA PRO A 363 2.79 -32.23 -4.21
C PRO A 363 3.33 -33.43 -3.43
N ALA A 364 4.10 -34.29 -4.13
CA ALA A 364 4.64 -35.50 -3.54
C ALA A 364 5.57 -35.24 -2.34
N GLY A 365 5.25 -35.86 -1.21
CA GLY A 365 5.94 -35.69 0.08
C GLY A 365 5.34 -34.61 1.00
N PHE A 366 4.30 -33.90 0.56
CA PHE A 366 3.61 -32.87 1.35
C PHE A 366 2.19 -33.27 1.77
N GLU A 367 1.75 -34.50 1.48
CA GLU A 367 0.39 -35.00 1.70
C GLU A 367 -0.03 -35.01 3.17
N ARG A 368 0.95 -35.09 4.09
CA ARG A 368 0.72 -35.00 5.54
C ARG A 368 0.45 -33.58 6.04
N TYR A 369 0.85 -32.57 5.26
CA TYR A 369 0.82 -31.17 5.66
C TYR A 369 -0.22 -30.36 4.87
N ILE A 370 -0.46 -30.73 3.61
CA ILE A 370 -1.30 -29.99 2.67
C ILE A 370 -2.49 -30.86 2.25
N CYS A 371 -3.70 -30.39 2.50
CA CYS A 371 -4.93 -31.11 2.18
C CYS A 371 -5.53 -30.74 0.82
N LYS A 372 -5.29 -29.51 0.35
CA LYS A 372 -5.82 -29.02 -0.94
C LYS A 372 -4.91 -27.96 -1.54
N VAL A 373 -4.72 -28.05 -2.85
CA VAL A 373 -4.13 -27.00 -3.68
C VAL A 373 -5.13 -26.59 -4.76
N LEU A 374 -5.35 -25.29 -4.91
CA LEU A 374 -6.25 -24.72 -5.90
C LEU A 374 -5.52 -23.66 -6.71
N LEU A 375 -5.49 -23.84 -8.03
CA LEU A 375 -4.95 -22.88 -8.97
C LEU A 375 -6.04 -21.90 -9.37
N LEU A 376 -5.77 -20.60 -9.23
CA LEU A 376 -6.66 -19.53 -9.64
C LEU A 376 -6.13 -18.96 -10.96
N GLU A 377 -6.66 -19.47 -12.07
CA GLU A 377 -6.28 -19.07 -13.43
C GLU A 377 -6.83 -17.68 -13.80
N ARG A 378 -7.84 -17.21 -13.07
CA ARG A 378 -8.35 -15.85 -13.16
C ARG A 378 -8.75 -15.39 -11.78
N LEU A 379 -8.20 -14.25 -11.36
CA LEU A 379 -8.52 -13.60 -10.10
C LEU A 379 -8.57 -12.09 -10.32
N ARG A 380 -9.64 -11.43 -9.88
CA ARG A 380 -9.70 -9.96 -9.84
C ARG A 380 -9.59 -9.50 -8.39
N GLU A 381 -8.62 -8.63 -8.10
CA GLU A 381 -8.52 -7.92 -6.82
C GLU A 381 -8.96 -6.47 -7.01
N VAL A 382 -9.82 -5.96 -6.13
CA VAL A 382 -10.12 -4.53 -6.03
C VAL A 382 -9.53 -4.00 -4.73
N ASN A 383 -8.78 -2.91 -4.83
CA ASN A 383 -8.15 -2.23 -3.70
C ASN A 383 -8.70 -0.82 -3.60
N ALA A 384 -9.05 -0.36 -2.39
CA ALA A 384 -9.50 0.99 -2.11
C ALA A 384 -8.55 1.68 -1.11
N LEU A 385 -8.17 2.92 -1.39
CA LEU A 385 -7.38 3.76 -0.50
C LEU A 385 -8.32 4.54 0.42
N LEU A 386 -8.16 4.36 1.73
CA LEU A 386 -8.99 5.01 2.75
C LEU A 386 -8.36 6.29 3.31
N GLY A 387 -7.04 6.29 3.38
CA GLY A 387 -6.24 7.32 4.04
C GLY A 387 -4.78 6.94 4.03
N PHE A 388 -3.99 7.62 4.85
CA PHE A 388 -2.57 7.32 4.99
C PHE A 388 -2.04 7.73 6.37
N THR A 389 -0.89 7.18 6.74
CA THR A 389 -0.10 7.65 7.89
C THR A 389 1.27 8.15 7.44
N ARG A 390 2.01 8.77 8.36
CA ARG A 390 3.41 9.15 8.15
C ARG A 390 4.21 8.83 9.39
N VAL A 391 5.53 8.82 9.25
CA VAL A 391 6.52 8.53 10.29
C VAL A 391 6.49 7.07 10.73
N GLU A 392 5.31 6.53 10.98
CA GLU A 392 5.04 5.16 11.36
C GLU A 392 3.96 4.58 10.45
N ALA A 393 4.20 3.34 10.00
CA ALA A 393 3.21 2.56 9.27
C ALA A 393 1.95 2.38 10.13
N PRO A 394 0.77 2.23 9.52
CA PRO A 394 -0.49 2.12 10.24
C PRO A 394 -0.43 1.06 11.35
N GLU A 395 -1.02 1.43 12.49
CA GLU A 395 -1.24 0.54 13.61
C GLU A 395 -2.55 -0.22 13.34
N GLU A 396 -2.50 -1.55 13.48
CA GLU A 396 -3.70 -2.37 13.39
C GLU A 396 -4.48 -2.24 14.70
N SER A 397 -5.73 -1.78 14.59
CA SER A 397 -6.69 -1.96 15.69
C SER A 397 -7.22 -3.39 15.64
N SER A 398 -7.46 -3.96 16.82
CA SER A 398 -8.17 -5.23 16.96
C SER A 398 -9.70 -5.04 16.86
N ASP A 399 -10.16 -3.80 16.99
CA ASP A 399 -11.56 -3.41 16.86
C ASP A 399 -11.87 -3.05 15.40
N PRO A 400 -12.74 -3.81 14.71
CA PRO A 400 -13.13 -3.51 13.33
C PRO A 400 -13.92 -2.21 13.16
N ASP A 401 -14.52 -1.70 14.24
CA ASP A 401 -15.27 -0.44 14.26
C ASP A 401 -14.37 0.76 14.62
N GLU A 402 -13.14 0.52 15.10
CA GLU A 402 -12.18 1.58 15.36
C GLU A 402 -11.50 2.02 14.06
N ARG A 403 -11.73 3.28 13.69
CA ARG A 403 -11.08 3.87 12.53
C ARG A 403 -9.58 4.01 12.81
N PRO A 404 -8.69 3.40 12.01
CA PRO A 404 -7.26 3.56 12.21
C PRO A 404 -6.90 5.04 12.10
N ARG A 405 -6.00 5.50 12.98
CA ARG A 405 -5.53 6.89 12.98
C ARG A 405 -4.91 7.20 11.61
N MET A 406 -5.58 8.04 10.82
CA MET A 406 -5.23 8.28 9.43
C MET A 406 -5.47 9.74 9.02
N ALA A 407 -4.61 10.27 8.14
CA ALA A 407 -4.86 11.53 7.47
C ALA A 407 -5.92 11.35 6.37
N ALA A 408 -6.75 12.39 6.20
CA ALA A 408 -7.82 12.38 5.21
C ALA A 408 -7.30 12.58 3.78
N LEU A 409 -8.00 11.97 2.82
CA LEU A 409 -7.73 12.12 1.38
C LEU A 409 -8.42 13.33 0.75
N ALA A 410 -9.38 13.95 1.44
CA ALA A 410 -10.17 15.09 0.99
C ALA A 410 -10.47 16.02 2.16
N ARG A 411 -10.76 17.30 1.89
CA ARG A 411 -11.13 18.28 2.92
C ARG A 411 -12.49 18.00 3.55
N ARG A 412 -13.43 17.46 2.77
CA ARG A 412 -14.76 17.06 3.24
C ARG A 412 -14.87 15.54 3.23
N LYS A 413 -15.85 15.00 3.95
CA LYS A 413 -16.19 13.58 3.86
C LYS A 413 -16.47 13.24 2.39
N PRO A 414 -15.71 12.32 1.77
CA PRO A 414 -15.83 12.08 0.35
C PRO A 414 -17.03 11.18 0.05
N ASP A 415 -17.65 11.42 -1.09
CA ASP A 415 -18.75 10.63 -1.68
C ASP A 415 -18.23 9.54 -2.64
N TRP A 416 -16.91 9.47 -2.87
CA TRP A 416 -16.25 8.41 -3.61
C TRP A 416 -14.85 8.18 -3.05
N VAL A 417 -14.26 7.01 -3.33
CA VAL A 417 -12.88 6.71 -2.92
C VAL A 417 -12.03 6.27 -4.08
N LEU A 418 -10.74 6.57 -3.99
CA LEU A 418 -9.74 6.09 -4.94
C LEU A 418 -9.60 4.58 -4.81
N ALA A 419 -9.71 3.88 -5.92
CA ALA A 419 -9.57 2.45 -6.00
C ALA A 419 -8.81 2.04 -7.26
N ASN A 420 -8.30 0.81 -7.28
CA ASN A 420 -7.77 0.18 -8.47
C ASN A 420 -8.27 -1.26 -8.54
N GLN A 421 -8.37 -1.78 -9.75
CA GLN A 421 -8.66 -3.18 -9.98
C GLN A 421 -7.51 -3.83 -10.73
N VAL A 422 -7.13 -5.02 -10.30
CA VAL A 422 -6.08 -5.81 -10.92
C VAL A 422 -6.62 -7.17 -11.28
N HIS A 423 -6.20 -7.69 -12.42
CA HIS A 423 -6.50 -9.06 -12.84
C HIS A 423 -5.19 -9.85 -12.79
N GLY A 424 -5.26 -11.05 -12.25
CA GLY A 424 -4.11 -11.87 -11.97
C GLY A 424 -4.44 -13.34 -11.89
N GLU A 425 -3.45 -14.06 -11.40
CA GLU A 425 -3.43 -15.50 -11.17
C GLU A 425 -3.06 -15.77 -9.71
N GLY A 426 -3.37 -16.95 -9.19
CA GLY A 426 -3.01 -17.30 -7.80
C GLY A 426 -2.85 -18.79 -7.55
N ILE A 427 -2.15 -19.10 -6.46
CA ILE A 427 -2.03 -20.44 -5.89
C ILE A 427 -2.58 -20.37 -4.47
N PHE A 428 -3.67 -21.08 -4.21
CA PHE A 428 -4.19 -21.28 -2.87
C PHE A 428 -3.74 -22.64 -2.33
N ILE A 429 -3.21 -22.65 -1.11
CA ILE A 429 -2.75 -23.83 -0.40
C ILE A 429 -3.51 -23.91 0.92
N GLN A 430 -4.23 -25.02 1.10
CA GLN A 430 -4.91 -25.36 2.34
C GLN A 430 -4.09 -26.41 3.09
N PHE A 431 -3.78 -26.13 4.35
CA PHE A 431 -3.05 -27.01 5.25
C PHE A 431 -4.00 -27.93 6.01
N ASP A 432 -3.43 -29.03 6.52
CA ASP A 432 -4.15 -29.94 7.40
C ASP A 432 -4.28 -29.33 8.81
N GLU A 433 -5.52 -29.17 9.27
CA GLU A 433 -5.84 -28.54 10.55
C GLU A 433 -5.38 -29.40 11.75
N GLU A 434 -5.44 -30.74 11.63
CA GLU A 434 -5.00 -31.64 12.70
C GLU A 434 -3.48 -31.59 12.85
N ALA A 435 -2.75 -31.55 11.73
CA ALA A 435 -1.30 -31.38 11.70
C ALA A 435 -0.87 -30.05 12.33
N LEU A 436 -1.55 -28.94 12.00
CA LEU A 436 -1.29 -27.63 12.60
C LEU A 436 -1.51 -27.64 14.12
N ARG A 437 -2.63 -28.20 14.59
CA ARG A 437 -2.91 -28.30 16.04
C ARG A 437 -1.88 -29.15 16.78
N ALA A 438 -1.48 -30.28 16.18
CA ALA A 438 -0.46 -31.13 16.77
C ALA A 438 0.89 -30.41 16.87
N TRP A 439 1.25 -29.62 15.85
CA TRP A 439 2.45 -28.79 15.85
C TRP A 439 2.39 -27.64 16.87
N GLU A 440 1.26 -26.92 16.96
CA GLU A 440 1.04 -25.85 17.94
C GLU A 440 1.24 -26.32 19.38
N ALA A 441 0.93 -27.58 19.68
CA ALA A 441 1.08 -28.19 21.00
C ALA A 441 2.55 -28.49 21.39
N LEU A 442 3.50 -28.41 20.46
CA LEU A 442 4.91 -28.70 20.73
C LEU A 442 5.52 -27.66 21.69
N ALA A 443 6.31 -28.12 22.65
CA ALA A 443 6.95 -27.24 23.64
C ALA A 443 7.85 -26.17 23.00
N GLY A 444 8.54 -26.50 21.91
CA GLY A 444 9.37 -25.57 21.14
C GLY A 444 8.55 -24.45 20.49
N VAL A 445 7.39 -24.80 19.91
CA VAL A 445 6.46 -23.84 19.28
C VAL A 445 5.86 -22.90 20.33
N GLN A 446 5.40 -23.45 21.45
CA GLN A 446 4.90 -22.67 22.59
C GLN A 446 5.94 -21.72 23.19
N GLN A 447 7.23 -22.07 23.13
CA GLN A 447 8.31 -21.18 23.55
C GLN A 447 8.46 -19.99 22.58
N VAL A 448 8.42 -20.23 21.27
CA VAL A 448 8.49 -19.17 20.26
C VAL A 448 7.27 -18.26 20.31
N ASP A 449 6.07 -18.82 20.49
CA ASP A 449 4.82 -18.07 20.66
C ASP A 449 4.90 -17.08 21.83
N ARG A 450 5.35 -17.54 23.02
CA ARG A 450 5.58 -16.67 24.18
C ARG A 450 6.60 -15.56 23.90
N MET A 451 7.64 -15.85 23.14
CA MET A 451 8.69 -14.88 22.78
C MET A 451 8.15 -13.81 21.82
N LEU A 452 7.42 -14.20 20.79
CA LEU A 452 6.72 -13.28 19.88
C LEU A 452 5.68 -12.44 20.61
N MET A 453 4.88 -13.04 21.49
CA MET A 453 3.92 -12.34 22.34
C MET A 453 4.60 -11.33 23.26
N ALA A 454 5.76 -11.65 23.83
CA ALA A 454 6.53 -10.72 24.65
C ALA A 454 7.04 -9.51 23.84
N GLY A 455 7.57 -9.74 22.64
CA GLY A 455 7.96 -8.68 21.71
C GLY A 455 6.77 -7.79 21.31
N HIS A 456 5.63 -8.41 20.98
CA HIS A 456 4.37 -7.75 20.68
C HIS A 456 3.91 -6.82 21.81
N ARG A 457 3.85 -7.33 23.05
CA ARG A 457 3.51 -6.54 24.25
C ARG A 457 4.46 -5.36 24.43
N GLY A 458 5.76 -5.58 24.27
CA GLY A 458 6.78 -4.52 24.33
C GLY A 458 6.59 -3.46 23.25
N TRP A 459 6.27 -3.87 22.02
CA TRP A 459 6.01 -2.99 20.89
C TRP A 459 4.78 -2.12 21.11
N ARG A 460 3.66 -2.70 21.56
CA ARG A 460 2.40 -1.98 21.87
C ARG A 460 2.56 -1.01 23.04
N ASN A 461 3.21 -1.44 24.13
CA ASN A 461 3.52 -0.58 25.28
C ASN A 461 4.34 0.65 24.89
N SER A 462 5.32 0.50 23.99
CA SER A 462 6.14 1.63 23.52
C SER A 462 5.36 2.67 22.69
N ARG A 463 4.15 2.31 22.26
CA ARG A 463 3.23 3.13 21.46
C ARG A 463 2.00 3.59 22.25
N HIS A 464 1.93 3.27 23.54
CA HIS A 464 0.77 3.55 24.40
C HIS A 464 -0.52 2.85 23.93
N LEU A 465 -0.40 1.66 23.34
CA LEU A 465 -1.51 0.80 22.95
C LEU A 465 -1.73 -0.32 23.99
N ASP A 466 -2.95 -0.88 24.06
CA ASP A 466 -3.24 -2.03 24.95
C ASP A 466 -2.37 -3.23 24.57
N PRO A 467 -1.45 -3.72 25.42
CA PRO A 467 -0.52 -4.79 25.08
C PRO A 467 -1.18 -6.17 24.85
N ASN A 468 -2.46 -6.37 25.14
CA ASN A 468 -3.13 -7.67 25.03
C ASN A 468 -3.92 -7.86 23.72
N GLU A 469 -3.92 -6.87 22.85
CA GLU A 469 -4.73 -6.87 21.63
C GLU A 469 -3.92 -6.98 20.34
N GLY A 470 -4.49 -7.64 19.33
CA GLY A 470 -3.94 -7.64 17.97
C GLY A 470 -2.73 -8.55 17.76
N TYR A 471 -2.47 -9.49 18.67
CA TYR A 471 -1.52 -10.57 18.42
C TYR A 471 -2.16 -11.65 17.54
N PRO A 472 -1.59 -11.98 16.37
CA PRO A 472 -2.25 -12.88 15.43
C PRO A 472 -2.06 -14.38 15.70
N GLY A 473 -1.25 -14.75 16.68
CA GLY A 473 -0.97 -16.15 17.02
C GLY A 473 0.16 -16.79 16.20
N ILE A 474 0.69 -17.90 16.71
CA ILE A 474 1.81 -18.62 16.10
C ILE A 474 1.47 -19.25 14.74
N ARG A 475 0.21 -19.68 14.56
CA ARG A 475 -0.29 -20.21 13.28
C ARG A 475 -0.12 -19.19 12.17
N TYR A 476 -0.58 -17.96 12.41
CA TYR A 476 -0.42 -16.86 11.48
C TYR A 476 1.06 -16.63 11.18
N ALA A 477 1.92 -16.55 12.20
CA ALA A 477 3.35 -16.31 12.00
C ALA A 477 4.01 -17.39 11.11
N MET A 478 3.63 -18.66 11.26
CA MET A 478 4.13 -19.76 10.44
C MET A 478 3.65 -19.64 8.98
N LEU A 479 2.34 -19.51 8.76
CA LEU A 479 1.75 -19.39 7.42
C LEU A 479 2.26 -18.16 6.67
N HIS A 480 2.35 -17.03 7.38
CA HIS A 480 2.91 -15.78 6.88
C HIS A 480 4.38 -15.93 6.48
N THR A 481 5.19 -16.59 7.32
CA THR A 481 6.59 -16.86 6.99
C THR A 481 6.72 -17.75 5.76
N LEU A 482 5.88 -18.78 5.62
CA LEU A 482 5.92 -19.67 4.45
C LEU A 482 5.55 -18.91 3.18
N SER A 483 4.51 -18.08 3.24
CA SER A 483 4.08 -17.23 2.14
C SER A 483 5.21 -16.30 1.68
N HIS A 484 5.95 -15.68 2.60
CA HIS A 484 7.13 -14.87 2.27
C HIS A 484 8.22 -15.66 1.53
N LEU A 485 8.52 -16.88 1.98
CA LEU A 485 9.49 -17.72 1.29
C LEU A 485 9.00 -18.08 -0.12
N LEU A 486 7.72 -18.45 -0.26
CA LEU A 486 7.11 -18.75 -1.55
C LEU A 486 7.11 -17.56 -2.50
N ILE A 487 6.78 -16.35 -2.05
CA ILE A 487 6.85 -15.13 -2.86
C ILE A 487 8.25 -14.94 -3.44
N ARG A 488 9.29 -15.15 -2.62
CA ARG A 488 10.68 -15.00 -3.05
C ARG A 488 11.07 -16.05 -4.09
N GLU A 489 10.65 -17.31 -3.90
CA GLU A 489 10.94 -18.37 -4.87
C GLU A 489 10.17 -18.19 -6.17
N LEU A 490 8.87 -17.87 -6.07
CA LEU A 490 8.03 -17.62 -7.23
C LEU A 490 8.62 -16.47 -8.04
N ALA A 491 8.97 -15.33 -7.43
CA ALA A 491 9.56 -14.20 -8.13
C ALA A 491 10.84 -14.57 -8.93
N LEU A 492 11.65 -15.50 -8.44
CA LEU A 492 12.85 -15.99 -9.14
C LEU A 492 12.50 -16.92 -10.33
N GLU A 493 11.45 -17.72 -10.20
CA GLU A 493 11.13 -18.79 -11.14
C GLU A 493 10.17 -18.35 -12.26
N CYS A 494 9.13 -17.58 -11.94
CA CYS A 494 8.16 -17.10 -12.93
C CYS A 494 8.51 -15.72 -13.52
N GLY A 495 9.59 -15.09 -13.06
CA GLY A 495 10.10 -13.82 -13.61
C GLY A 495 9.28 -12.58 -13.25
N TYR A 496 8.19 -12.71 -12.48
CA TYR A 496 7.48 -11.55 -11.92
C TYR A 496 8.37 -10.82 -10.93
N ASN A 497 8.27 -9.49 -10.92
CA ASN A 497 8.81 -8.70 -9.83
C ASN A 497 8.16 -9.14 -8.51
N ALA A 498 8.95 -9.40 -7.47
CA ALA A 498 8.42 -9.77 -6.14
C ALA A 498 7.38 -8.79 -5.62
N ALA A 499 7.52 -7.49 -5.91
CA ALA A 499 6.56 -6.45 -5.52
C ALA A 499 5.18 -6.57 -6.21
N SER A 500 5.09 -7.38 -7.27
CA SER A 500 3.87 -7.69 -8.02
C SER A 500 3.17 -8.96 -7.52
N ILE A 501 3.80 -9.74 -6.64
CA ILE A 501 3.21 -10.93 -6.03
C ILE A 501 2.78 -10.55 -4.61
N ARG A 502 1.56 -10.91 -4.24
CA ARG A 502 0.95 -10.66 -2.94
C ARG A 502 0.59 -11.94 -2.25
N GLU A 503 0.38 -11.80 -0.95
CA GLU A 503 -0.22 -12.83 -0.14
C GLU A 503 -1.57 -12.43 0.43
N ARG A 504 -2.32 -13.45 0.82
CA ARG A 504 -3.47 -13.35 1.70
C ARG A 504 -3.45 -14.54 2.64
N ILE A 505 -3.41 -14.26 3.95
CA ILE A 505 -3.25 -15.30 4.98
C ILE A 505 -4.59 -15.58 5.65
N TYR A 506 -4.97 -16.85 5.73
CA TYR A 506 -6.14 -17.35 6.43
C TYR A 506 -5.66 -18.21 7.62
N ALA A 507 -5.64 -17.62 8.82
CA ALA A 507 -5.06 -18.25 10.01
C ALA A 507 -5.92 -18.05 11.28
N ASP A 508 -7.18 -17.68 11.13
CA ASP A 508 -8.13 -17.56 12.24
C ASP A 508 -8.38 -18.92 12.90
N VAL A 509 -8.15 -18.99 14.21
CA VAL A 509 -8.25 -20.23 14.98
C VAL A 509 -9.70 -20.54 15.37
N GLU A 510 -10.57 -19.54 15.50
CA GLU A 510 -11.97 -19.73 15.89
C GLU A 510 -12.78 -20.42 14.78
N ILE A 511 -12.57 -19.99 13.55
CA ILE A 511 -13.17 -20.55 12.34
C ILE A 511 -12.27 -21.56 11.61
N GLN A 512 -11.16 -21.96 12.25
CA GLN A 512 -10.26 -23.04 11.80
C GLN A 512 -9.68 -22.80 10.40
N HIS A 513 -9.33 -21.56 10.11
CA HIS A 513 -8.61 -21.20 8.90
C HIS A 513 -7.16 -21.70 8.98
N ALA A 514 -6.72 -22.29 7.86
CA ALA A 514 -5.43 -22.94 7.71
C ALA A 514 -4.98 -22.86 6.25
N GLY A 515 -4.78 -21.66 5.72
CA GLY A 515 -4.38 -21.54 4.32
C GLY A 515 -3.72 -20.22 3.96
N ILE A 516 -3.04 -20.26 2.81
CA ILE A 516 -2.41 -19.09 2.21
C ILE A 516 -2.84 -19.01 0.74
N LEU A 517 -3.02 -17.79 0.26
CA LEU A 517 -3.18 -17.50 -1.16
C LEU A 517 -2.03 -16.59 -1.59
N VAL A 518 -1.23 -17.04 -2.54
CA VAL A 518 -0.19 -16.24 -3.19
C VAL A 518 -0.66 -15.91 -4.60
N TYR A 519 -0.72 -14.63 -4.97
CA TYR A 519 -1.35 -14.20 -6.22
C TYR A 519 -0.67 -12.98 -6.83
N THR A 520 -0.85 -12.78 -8.14
CA THR A 520 -0.35 -11.60 -8.84
C THR A 520 -1.29 -10.41 -8.68
N ALA A 521 -0.72 -9.23 -8.46
CA ALA A 521 -1.43 -7.97 -8.20
C ALA A 521 -0.83 -6.77 -8.94
N ALA A 522 -0.16 -6.99 -10.07
CA ALA A 522 0.28 -5.92 -10.96
C ALA A 522 -0.63 -5.81 -12.19
N ALA A 523 -1.08 -4.57 -12.49
CA ALA A 523 -2.01 -4.29 -13.57
C ALA A 523 -1.34 -4.26 -14.97
N ASP A 524 -0.10 -3.80 -15.11
CA ASP A 524 0.36 -3.29 -16.40
C ASP A 524 1.86 -3.52 -16.65
N SER A 525 2.20 -4.66 -17.27
CA SER A 525 3.29 -4.85 -18.27
C SER A 525 3.65 -6.33 -18.46
N ASP A 526 3.50 -7.12 -17.40
CA ASP A 526 3.77 -8.56 -17.43
C ASP A 526 2.42 -9.25 -17.63
N GLY A 527 1.99 -9.37 -18.89
CA GLY A 527 0.80 -10.15 -19.20
C GLY A 527 0.89 -11.51 -18.49
N THR A 528 -0.20 -11.95 -17.86
CA THR A 528 -0.22 -13.24 -17.18
C THR A 528 -0.13 -14.34 -18.21
N LEU A 529 1.09 -14.84 -18.45
CA LEU A 529 1.37 -15.90 -19.42
C LEU A 529 1.13 -17.30 -18.80
N GLY A 530 0.38 -17.43 -17.70
CA GLY A 530 0.25 -18.67 -16.94
C GLY A 530 1.42 -18.96 -16.01
N GLY A 531 2.42 -18.08 -15.94
CA GLY A 531 3.68 -18.36 -15.24
C GLY A 531 3.53 -18.66 -13.74
N LEU A 532 2.55 -18.06 -13.05
CA LEU A 532 2.33 -18.35 -11.62
C LEU A 532 1.44 -19.58 -11.42
N VAL A 533 0.42 -19.78 -12.27
CA VAL A 533 -0.43 -20.99 -12.26
C VAL A 533 0.41 -22.24 -12.50
N ASP A 534 1.30 -22.22 -13.50
CA ASP A 534 2.16 -23.35 -13.87
C ASP A 534 3.07 -23.76 -12.70
N MET A 535 3.49 -22.80 -11.88
CA MET A 535 4.28 -23.06 -10.67
C MET A 535 3.47 -23.74 -9.56
N GLY A 536 2.15 -23.67 -9.61
CA GLY A 536 1.27 -24.36 -8.67
C GLY A 536 0.98 -25.81 -9.04
N GLU A 537 1.33 -26.28 -10.24
CA GLU A 537 1.19 -27.69 -10.62
C GLU A 537 2.03 -28.59 -9.68
N PRO A 538 1.59 -29.81 -9.36
CA PRO A 538 2.12 -30.58 -8.23
C PRO A 538 3.64 -30.81 -8.25
N GLU A 539 4.21 -31.06 -9.43
CA GLU A 539 5.66 -31.26 -9.61
C GLU A 539 6.46 -29.97 -9.35
N ASN A 540 5.98 -28.83 -9.89
CA ASN A 540 6.63 -27.53 -9.75
C ASN A 540 6.50 -27.00 -8.33
N LEU A 541 5.29 -27.05 -7.75
CA LEU A 541 5.03 -26.59 -6.39
C LEU A 541 5.83 -27.40 -5.36
N GLY A 542 5.94 -28.71 -5.56
CA GLY A 542 6.77 -29.58 -4.72
C GLY A 542 8.25 -29.21 -4.75
N ARG A 543 8.80 -28.89 -5.94
CA ARG A 543 10.17 -28.39 -6.08
C ARG A 543 10.35 -27.04 -5.39
N LEU A 544 9.45 -26.09 -5.65
CA LEU A 544 9.46 -24.75 -5.06
C LEU A 544 9.44 -24.78 -3.53
N LEU A 545 8.55 -25.58 -2.94
CA LEU A 545 8.46 -25.73 -1.49
C LEU A 545 9.77 -26.27 -0.90
N ARG A 546 10.37 -27.30 -1.50
CA ARG A 546 11.65 -27.85 -1.03
C ARG A 546 12.78 -26.83 -1.13
N GLU A 547 12.84 -26.09 -2.23
CA GLU A 547 13.84 -25.04 -2.42
C GLU A 547 13.68 -23.89 -1.42
N ALA A 548 12.46 -23.40 -1.23
CA ALA A 548 12.10 -22.39 -0.24
C ALA A 548 12.53 -22.79 1.18
N LEU A 549 12.14 -24.01 1.59
CA LEU A 549 12.46 -24.56 2.90
C LEU A 549 13.96 -24.80 3.07
N ASN A 550 14.66 -25.26 2.03
CA ASN A 550 16.10 -25.46 2.08
C ASN A 550 16.87 -24.14 2.20
N ARG A 551 16.49 -23.09 1.45
CA ARG A 551 17.06 -21.75 1.58
C ARG A 551 16.80 -21.14 2.96
N ALA A 552 15.68 -21.49 3.59
CA ALA A 552 15.34 -21.04 4.93
C ALA A 552 16.18 -21.70 6.05
N LYS A 553 16.95 -22.76 5.79
CA LYS A 553 17.79 -23.41 6.83
C LYS A 553 18.95 -22.51 7.28
N VAL A 554 19.55 -21.72 6.38
CA VAL A 554 20.74 -20.88 6.69
C VAL A 554 20.56 -19.46 6.15
N CYS A 555 20.88 -18.46 6.96
CA CYS A 555 20.91 -17.06 6.57
C CYS A 555 22.36 -16.55 6.55
N SER A 556 22.69 -15.67 5.61
CA SER A 556 23.99 -15.01 5.55
C SER A 556 24.27 -14.09 6.76
N SER A 557 23.23 -13.74 7.52
CA SER A 557 23.32 -12.96 8.76
C SER A 557 23.31 -13.83 10.02
N ASP A 558 23.39 -15.16 9.90
CA ASP A 558 23.56 -16.03 11.07
C ASP A 558 24.98 -15.86 11.66
N PRO A 559 25.14 -15.90 13.00
CA PRO A 559 24.13 -16.26 14.00
C PRO A 559 23.24 -15.10 14.47
N LEU A 560 23.53 -13.84 14.11
CA LEU A 560 22.75 -12.68 14.57
C LEU A 560 21.27 -12.79 14.22
N CYS A 561 20.95 -13.30 13.02
CA CYS A 561 19.58 -13.55 12.59
C CYS A 561 18.93 -14.71 13.36
N SER A 562 19.62 -15.85 13.52
CA SER A 562 19.08 -17.00 14.24
C SER A 562 18.93 -16.81 15.75
N GLU A 563 19.80 -16.03 16.39
CA GLU A 563 19.79 -15.78 17.83
C GLU A 563 18.86 -14.62 18.24
N HIS A 564 18.26 -13.93 17.27
CA HIS A 564 17.44 -12.76 17.52
C HIS A 564 16.24 -13.08 18.43
N ASP A 565 15.96 -12.17 19.36
CA ASP A 565 14.94 -12.33 20.41
C ASP A 565 14.14 -11.02 20.53
N PRO A 566 12.89 -10.98 20.01
CA PRO A 566 12.08 -9.77 19.99
C PRO A 566 11.67 -9.28 21.38
N SER A 567 11.78 -10.11 22.42
CA SER A 567 11.47 -9.69 23.79
C SER A 567 12.46 -8.65 24.33
N LYS A 568 13.66 -8.56 23.75
CA LYS A 568 14.74 -7.67 24.20
C LYS A 568 14.71 -6.29 23.56
N ASP A 569 14.27 -6.19 22.31
CA ASP A 569 14.32 -4.97 21.52
C ASP A 569 12.94 -4.46 21.08
N ARG A 570 11.87 -5.23 21.36
CA ARG A 570 10.47 -4.91 21.03
C ARG A 570 10.21 -4.91 19.52
N SER A 571 11.01 -5.65 18.76
CA SER A 571 10.73 -5.97 17.38
C SER A 571 9.59 -7.01 17.29
N LEU A 572 9.10 -7.25 16.07
CA LEU A 572 7.99 -8.18 15.81
C LEU A 572 8.41 -9.36 14.94
N HIS A 573 9.70 -9.67 14.86
CA HIS A 573 10.21 -10.80 14.10
C HIS A 573 11.27 -11.54 14.92
N VAL A 574 11.46 -12.83 14.64
CA VAL A 574 12.45 -13.66 15.33
C VAL A 574 13.57 -13.97 14.35
N THR A 575 13.55 -15.13 13.70
CA THR A 575 14.60 -15.61 12.79
C THR A 575 14.35 -15.12 11.36
N ALA A 576 14.18 -13.80 11.17
CA ALA A 576 13.82 -13.20 9.89
C ALA A 576 14.54 -11.85 9.67
N CYS A 577 15.11 -11.66 8.48
CA CYS A 577 15.75 -10.42 8.06
C CYS A 577 15.66 -10.23 6.53
N HIS A 578 16.14 -9.09 6.02
CA HIS A 578 16.12 -8.79 4.58
C HIS A 578 16.83 -9.85 3.72
N ALA A 579 17.82 -10.56 4.27
CA ALA A 579 18.55 -11.57 3.54
C ALA A 579 17.74 -12.87 3.35
N CYS A 580 16.88 -13.26 4.30
CA CYS A 580 16.19 -14.56 4.26
C CYS A 580 14.67 -14.49 4.04
N SER A 581 13.96 -13.56 4.69
CA SER A 581 12.49 -13.69 4.83
C SER A 581 11.71 -12.41 4.56
N LEU A 582 12.30 -11.22 4.62
CA LEU A 582 11.52 -10.00 4.33
C LEU A 582 11.26 -9.87 2.82
N VAL A 583 10.05 -9.40 2.47
CA VAL A 583 9.60 -9.12 1.09
C VAL A 583 9.20 -7.64 0.94
N ALA A 584 8.79 -7.22 -0.25
CA ALA A 584 8.33 -5.86 -0.50
C ALA A 584 7.09 -5.54 0.35
N GLU A 585 6.99 -4.30 0.85
CA GLU A 585 5.83 -3.88 1.67
C GLU A 585 4.51 -3.97 0.91
N THR A 586 4.52 -3.82 -0.42
CA THR A 586 3.34 -3.95 -1.29
C THR A 586 2.86 -5.39 -1.50
N SER A 587 3.69 -6.37 -1.10
CA SER A 587 3.43 -7.81 -1.20
C SER A 587 2.85 -8.39 0.07
N CYS A 588 3.26 -7.85 1.23
CA CYS A 588 2.95 -8.38 2.55
C CYS A 588 1.70 -7.72 3.13
N GLU A 589 0.72 -8.52 3.56
CA GLU A 589 -0.51 -7.96 4.17
C GLU A 589 -0.26 -7.35 5.56
N ARG A 590 0.88 -7.66 6.20
CA ARG A 590 1.20 -7.28 7.59
C ARG A 590 2.53 -6.55 7.78
N GLY A 591 3.06 -5.96 6.71
CA GLY A 591 4.24 -5.10 6.74
C GLY A 591 5.48 -5.75 7.36
N ASN A 592 5.77 -7.00 6.99
CA ASN A 592 6.94 -7.77 7.45
C ASN A 592 6.99 -8.01 8.98
N ARG A 593 5.84 -8.04 9.67
CA ARG A 593 5.71 -8.34 11.11
C ARG A 593 5.30 -9.79 11.33
N TYR A 594 5.69 -10.38 12.46
CA TYR A 594 5.39 -11.75 12.86
C TYR A 594 5.95 -12.78 11.87
N LEU A 595 7.29 -12.81 11.75
CA LEU A 595 8.02 -13.72 10.88
C LEU A 595 9.07 -14.51 11.66
N ASP A 596 9.17 -15.81 11.39
CA ASP A 596 10.18 -16.70 11.98
C ASP A 596 10.37 -17.97 11.15
N ARG A 597 11.49 -18.07 10.42
CA ARG A 597 11.79 -19.25 9.58
C ARG A 597 12.02 -20.53 10.41
N SER A 598 12.27 -20.42 11.71
CA SER A 598 12.41 -21.57 12.60
C SER A 598 11.09 -22.31 12.86
N LEU A 599 9.96 -21.68 12.55
CA LEU A 599 8.63 -22.31 12.56
C LEU A 599 8.43 -23.27 11.38
N LEU A 600 9.23 -23.12 10.32
CA LEU A 600 9.12 -23.93 9.11
C LEU A 600 10.15 -25.04 9.10
N VAL A 601 11.42 -24.71 9.36
CA VAL A 601 12.56 -25.64 9.29
C VAL A 601 13.49 -25.45 10.48
N PRO A 602 14.26 -26.49 10.86
CA PRO A 602 15.32 -26.33 11.85
C PRO A 602 16.36 -25.30 11.39
N THR A 603 16.69 -24.37 12.27
CA THR A 603 17.71 -23.32 12.07
C THR A 603 18.89 -23.54 13.02
N LEU A 604 19.95 -22.72 12.89
CA LEU A 604 21.17 -22.85 13.70
C LEU A 604 20.90 -22.88 15.21
N GLU A 605 20.01 -22.01 15.71
CA GLU A 605 19.71 -21.89 17.15
C GLU A 605 18.46 -22.69 17.56
N ARG A 606 17.46 -22.79 16.68
CA ARG A 606 16.13 -23.34 17.01
C ARG A 606 15.77 -24.48 16.07
N GLY A 607 15.67 -25.70 16.61
CA GLY A 607 15.29 -26.91 15.86
C GLY A 607 13.97 -27.56 16.27
N SER A 608 13.42 -27.22 17.43
CA SER A 608 12.25 -27.92 18.02
C SER A 608 10.89 -27.30 17.69
N ALA A 609 10.86 -26.23 16.89
CA ALA A 609 9.63 -25.51 16.51
C ALA A 609 9.24 -25.70 15.03
N ALA A 610 10.00 -26.47 14.26
CA ALA A 610 9.78 -26.64 12.83
C ALA A 610 8.51 -27.45 12.54
N PHE A 611 7.68 -26.95 11.61
CA PHE A 611 6.52 -27.68 11.08
C PHE A 611 6.92 -28.77 10.09
N PHE A 612 7.91 -28.50 9.23
CA PHE A 612 8.40 -29.44 8.24
C PHE A 612 9.66 -30.18 8.76
N THR A 613 9.46 -31.22 9.57
CA THR A 613 10.57 -31.96 10.21
C THR A 613 11.16 -33.08 9.36
N GLU A 614 10.40 -33.60 8.39
CA GLU A 614 10.75 -34.82 7.62
C GLU A 614 11.25 -34.52 6.18
N LEU A 615 11.58 -33.25 5.86
CA LEU A 615 11.85 -32.76 4.50
C LEU A 615 13.28 -32.26 4.19
#